data_AF-A0AA35XWK1-F1
#
_entry.id   AF-A0AA35XWK1-F1
#
_cell.length_a   1.000
_cell.length_b   1.000
_cell.length_c   1.000
_cell.angle_alpha   90.00
_cell.angle_beta   90.00
_cell.angle_gamma   90.00
#
_symmetry.space_group_name_H-M   'P 1'
#
loop_
_entity.id
_entity.type
_entity.pdbx_description
1 polymer ?
#
loop_
_entity_poly.entity_id
_entity_poly.type
_entity_poly.pdbx_seq_one_letter_code
_entity_poly.pdbx_strand_id
1 'polypeptide(L)'
;MRILFHFMGGLITCALCAGVPSALAAPPLPAPAMKLTVPAGSGEVHEDGRVSPQEIRRYRFDLKSGRELHLRLLSSDTRPVFQLLGPDGVPIYDSHSGASGPEYDGLTDASGTYEIRVFLLRAQTAQSAPAPFTLSLMLD
;
A
#
# COMPACT_ATOMS: atom_id res chain seq x y z
N MET A 1 67.17 -31.70 34.24
CA MET A 1 67.55 -30.76 35.34
C MET A 1 67.19 -29.37 34.85
N ARG A 2 66.22 -28.59 35.34
CA ARG A 2 65.37 -28.58 36.54
C ARG A 2 64.02 -27.98 36.10
N ILE A 3 62.93 -28.57 36.58
CA ILE A 3 61.58 -28.03 36.51
C ILE A 3 61.48 -26.95 37.59
N LEU A 4 61.04 -25.74 37.23
CA LEU A 4 60.64 -24.71 38.20
C LEU A 4 59.19 -24.31 37.89
N PHE A 5 58.27 -24.93 38.62
CA PHE A 5 56.88 -24.50 38.72
C PHE A 5 56.84 -23.18 39.51
N HIS A 6 56.26 -22.13 38.93
CA HIS A 6 55.68 -21.03 39.70
C HIS A 6 54.22 -20.88 39.30
N PHE A 7 53.38 -21.18 40.28
CA PHE A 7 51.96 -20.90 40.39
C PHE A 7 51.80 -19.38 40.61
N MET A 8 50.96 -18.71 39.82
CA MET A 8 50.28 -17.43 40.11
C MET A 8 49.53 -17.08 38.81
N GLY A 9 48.21 -17.26 38.73
CA GLY A 9 47.23 -16.33 39.28
C GLY A 9 46.74 -15.41 38.16
N GLY A 10 45.44 -15.42 37.85
CA GLY A 10 44.89 -14.39 36.95
C GLY A 10 43.67 -14.80 36.14
N LEU A 11 42.50 -14.53 36.74
CA LEU A 11 41.27 -14.07 36.08
C LEU A 11 40.78 -14.77 34.80
N ILE A 12 39.72 -15.55 35.00
CA ILE A 12 38.76 -15.98 33.99
C ILE A 12 38.22 -14.73 33.26
N THR A 13 38.60 -14.57 31.99
CA THR A 13 38.08 -13.49 31.15
C THR A 13 36.76 -13.91 30.53
N CYS A 14 35.78 -13.05 30.76
CA CYS A 14 34.41 -13.08 30.31
C CYS A 14 34.30 -13.18 28.79
N ALA A 15 33.51 -14.14 28.29
CA ALA A 15 32.91 -14.07 26.96
C ALA A 15 31.58 -14.84 26.99
N LEU A 16 30.57 -14.25 27.66
CA LEU A 16 29.18 -14.57 27.34
C LEU A 16 28.92 -14.08 25.91
N CYS A 17 28.99 -14.97 24.93
CA CYS A 17 28.34 -14.76 23.64
C CYS A 17 26.83 -14.88 23.86
N ALA A 18 26.19 -13.79 24.29
CA ALA A 18 24.74 -13.67 24.29
C ALA A 18 24.29 -13.70 22.82
N GLY A 19 23.65 -14.81 22.43
CA GLY A 19 22.98 -14.93 21.14
C GLY A 19 21.91 -13.86 21.04
N VAL A 20 22.00 -13.02 20.02
CA VAL A 20 20.91 -12.10 19.67
C VAL A 20 19.75 -12.99 19.20
N PRO A 21 18.59 -13.00 19.87
CA PRO A 21 17.45 -13.68 19.30
C PRO A 21 17.09 -12.93 18.02
N SER A 22 17.18 -13.61 16.89
CA SER A 22 16.56 -13.15 15.65
C SER A 22 15.07 -13.02 15.91
N ALA A 23 14.63 -11.81 16.26
CA ALA A 23 13.24 -11.46 16.18
C ALA A 23 12.84 -11.72 14.73
N LEU A 24 11.97 -12.72 14.51
CA LEU A 24 11.26 -12.85 13.25
C LEU A 24 10.64 -11.49 12.99
N ALA A 25 11.13 -10.80 11.96
CA ALA A 25 10.48 -9.59 11.48
C ALA A 25 9.05 -10.01 11.13
N ALA A 26 8.08 -9.46 11.86
CA ALA A 26 6.69 -9.55 11.44
C ALA A 26 6.62 -9.04 9.98
N PRO A 27 5.82 -9.67 9.10
CA PRO A 27 5.67 -9.16 7.75
C PRO A 27 5.29 -7.67 7.84
N PRO A 28 5.90 -6.79 7.02
CA PRO A 28 5.59 -5.38 7.05
C PRO A 28 4.08 -5.22 6.92
N LEU A 29 3.45 -4.60 7.93
CA LEU A 29 2.03 -4.31 7.92
C LEU A 29 1.71 -3.61 6.59
N PRO A 30 0.70 -4.05 5.84
CA PRO A 30 0.29 -3.37 4.62
C PRO A 30 0.02 -1.90 4.93
N ALA A 31 0.47 -0.98 4.07
CA ALA A 31 0.31 0.46 4.27
C ALA A 31 -1.13 0.81 4.71
N PRO A 32 -1.32 1.70 5.71
CA PRO A 32 -2.64 2.03 6.22
C PRO A 32 -3.50 2.62 5.11
N ALA A 33 -4.71 2.11 4.96
CA ALA A 33 -5.67 2.65 4.00
C ALA A 33 -6.28 3.95 4.52
N MET A 34 -6.26 4.99 3.68
CA MET A 34 -6.93 6.25 3.94
C MET A 34 -8.44 6.07 3.76
N LYS A 35 -9.25 6.56 4.69
CA LYS A 35 -10.71 6.55 4.54
C LYS A 35 -11.14 7.76 3.72
N LEU A 36 -11.87 7.53 2.64
CA LEU A 36 -12.57 8.56 1.88
C LEU A 36 -14.01 8.63 2.36
N THR A 37 -14.38 9.79 2.89
CA THR A 37 -15.74 10.06 3.30
C THR A 37 -16.44 10.77 2.16
N VAL A 38 -17.30 10.05 1.44
CA VAL A 38 -18.18 10.66 0.44
C VAL A 38 -19.39 11.25 1.17
N PRO A 39 -19.80 12.51 0.91
CA PRO A 39 -21.02 13.07 1.47
C PRO A 39 -22.20 12.13 1.24
N ALA A 40 -23.04 11.93 2.26
CA ALA A 40 -24.10 10.93 2.23
C ALA A 40 -25.08 11.17 1.07
N GLY A 41 -25.15 10.21 0.14
CA GLY A 41 -25.99 10.31 -1.05
C GLY A 41 -25.13 10.40 -2.28
N SER A 42 -25.12 11.54 -2.95
CA SER A 42 -24.34 11.83 -4.15
C SER A 42 -23.24 12.84 -3.81
N GLY A 43 -22.11 12.74 -4.47
CA GLY A 43 -21.01 13.66 -4.22
C GLY A 43 -19.76 13.29 -5.01
N GLU A 44 -18.95 14.30 -5.27
CA GLU A 44 -17.64 14.16 -5.86
C GLU A 44 -16.56 14.43 -4.80
N VAL A 45 -15.57 13.56 -4.76
CA VAL A 45 -14.39 13.66 -3.90
C VAL A 45 -13.16 13.65 -4.79
N HIS A 46 -12.30 14.64 -4.62
CA HIS A 46 -11.02 14.71 -5.28
C HIS A 46 -9.91 14.53 -4.24
N GLU A 47 -8.98 13.62 -4.54
CA GLU A 47 -7.85 13.33 -3.69
C GLU A 47 -6.56 13.50 -4.49
N ASP A 48 -5.84 14.58 -4.18
CA ASP A 48 -4.52 14.82 -4.73
C ASP A 48 -3.46 14.03 -3.96
N GLY A 49 -2.53 13.44 -4.69
CA GLY A 49 -1.53 12.59 -4.10
C GLY A 49 -0.26 12.46 -4.92
N ARG A 50 0.71 11.78 -4.30
CA ARG A 50 1.88 11.23 -4.99
C ARG A 50 2.01 9.77 -4.60
N VAL A 51 2.38 8.94 -5.57
CA VAL A 51 2.69 7.53 -5.34
C VAL A 51 4.15 7.28 -5.66
N SER A 52 4.86 6.74 -4.67
CA SER A 52 6.27 6.40 -4.78
C SER A 52 6.44 5.02 -5.44
N PRO A 53 7.64 4.70 -5.95
CA PRO A 53 7.95 3.34 -6.35
C PRO A 53 7.70 2.34 -5.22
N GLN A 54 7.15 1.16 -5.54
CA GLN A 54 6.81 0.09 -4.59
C GLN A 54 5.73 0.46 -3.55
N GLU A 55 5.22 1.70 -3.58
CA GLU A 55 4.12 2.14 -2.74
C GLU A 55 2.78 1.75 -3.39
N ILE A 56 1.85 1.33 -2.53
CA ILE A 56 0.44 1.20 -2.89
C ILE A 56 -0.33 2.15 -1.98
N ARG A 57 -0.88 3.22 -2.56
CA ARG A 57 -1.84 4.09 -1.89
C ARG A 57 -3.18 3.39 -1.86
N ARG A 58 -3.79 3.28 -0.68
CA ARG A 58 -5.07 2.59 -0.50
C ARG A 58 -6.10 3.56 0.01
N TYR A 59 -7.26 3.58 -0.62
CA TYR A 59 -8.39 4.43 -0.29
C TYR A 59 -9.61 3.55 -0.06
N ARG A 60 -10.27 3.70 1.09
CA ARG A 60 -11.45 2.93 1.46
C ARG A 60 -12.65 3.81 1.65
N PHE A 61 -13.79 3.38 1.13
CA PHE A 61 -15.04 4.11 1.19
C PHE A 61 -16.21 3.13 1.28
N ASP A 62 -17.22 3.51 2.04
CA ASP A 62 -18.40 2.68 2.25
C ASP A 62 -19.49 3.08 1.26
N LEU A 63 -20.04 2.08 0.57
CA LEU A 63 -21.10 2.26 -0.42
C LEU A 63 -22.29 1.36 -0.14
N LYS A 64 -23.45 1.80 -0.63
CA LYS A 64 -24.62 0.94 -0.82
C LYS A 64 -24.62 0.38 -2.24
N SER A 65 -25.24 -0.78 -2.41
CA SER A 65 -25.51 -1.37 -3.72
C SER A 65 -26.50 -0.53 -4.52
N GLY A 66 -26.42 -0.60 -5.84
CA GLY A 66 -27.30 0.09 -6.78
C GLY A 66 -26.98 1.57 -6.97
N ARG A 67 -25.75 1.99 -6.68
CA ARG A 67 -25.24 3.35 -6.93
C ARG A 67 -24.36 3.35 -8.17
N GLU A 68 -24.39 4.44 -8.92
CA GLU A 68 -23.44 4.63 -10.01
C GLU A 68 -22.14 5.17 -9.43
N LEU A 69 -21.04 4.49 -9.73
CA LEU A 69 -19.70 4.85 -9.27
C LEU A 69 -18.87 5.23 -10.49
N HIS A 70 -18.41 6.47 -10.48
CA HIS A 70 -17.48 7.00 -11.47
C HIS A 70 -16.13 7.25 -10.78
N LEU A 71 -15.07 6.63 -11.30
CA LEU A 71 -13.71 6.83 -10.83
C LEU A 71 -12.85 7.32 -11.96
N ARG A 72 -11.94 8.24 -11.65
CA ARG A 72 -10.98 8.75 -12.62
C ARG A 72 -9.64 9.03 -11.96
N LEU A 73 -8.56 8.56 -12.57
CA LEU A 73 -7.20 8.83 -12.15
C LEU A 73 -6.52 9.76 -13.15
N LEU A 74 -6.32 11.02 -12.77
CA LEU A 74 -5.57 11.98 -13.56
C LEU A 74 -4.12 12.06 -13.10
N SER A 75 -3.19 12.13 -14.04
CA SER A 75 -1.77 12.33 -13.73
C SER A 75 -1.06 12.99 -14.92
N SER A 76 -0.02 13.77 -14.63
CA SER A 76 0.94 14.21 -15.64
C SER A 76 1.99 13.13 -15.98
N ASP A 77 1.99 12.02 -15.26
CA ASP A 77 2.81 10.83 -15.47
C ASP A 77 1.91 9.69 -15.99
N THR A 78 2.42 8.85 -16.89
CA THR A 78 1.66 7.74 -17.50
C THR A 78 1.78 6.43 -16.72
N ARG A 79 2.62 6.40 -15.68
CA ARG A 79 2.87 5.20 -14.86
C ARG A 79 1.82 4.91 -13.79
N PRO A 80 1.17 5.92 -13.15
CA PRO A 80 0.12 5.66 -12.17
C PRO A 80 -1.06 4.94 -12.81
N VAL A 81 -1.49 3.88 -12.15
CA VAL A 81 -2.69 3.11 -12.47
C VAL A 81 -3.48 2.88 -11.19
N PHE A 82 -4.76 2.52 -11.32
CA PHE A 82 -5.57 2.15 -10.18
C PHE A 82 -6.27 0.80 -10.36
N GLN A 83 -6.56 0.18 -9.23
CA GLN A 83 -7.40 -1.01 -9.13
C GLN A 83 -8.55 -0.72 -8.16
N LEU A 84 -9.77 -1.08 -8.56
CA LEU A 84 -10.94 -1.06 -7.69
C LEU A 84 -11.23 -2.47 -7.20
N LEU A 85 -11.39 -2.62 -5.90
CA LEU A 85 -11.77 -3.87 -5.25
C LEU A 85 -13.16 -3.73 -4.63
N GLY A 86 -13.95 -4.78 -4.77
CA GLY A 86 -15.22 -4.92 -4.08
C GLY A 86 -15.06 -5.15 -2.59
N PRO A 87 -16.19 -5.15 -1.86
CA PRO A 87 -16.21 -5.40 -0.41
C PRO A 87 -15.77 -6.81 0.00
N ASP A 88 -15.75 -7.74 -0.94
CA ASP A 88 -15.18 -9.09 -0.79
C ASP A 88 -13.66 -9.12 -0.98
N GLY A 89 -13.04 -8.00 -1.37
CA GLY A 89 -11.61 -7.90 -1.68
C GLY A 89 -11.23 -8.44 -3.06
N VAL A 90 -12.21 -8.71 -3.93
CA VAL A 90 -11.96 -9.14 -5.31
C VAL A 90 -11.80 -7.92 -6.22
N PRO A 91 -10.79 -7.87 -7.10
CA PRO A 91 -10.69 -6.80 -8.10
C PRO A 91 -11.90 -6.79 -9.05
N ILE A 92 -12.59 -5.65 -9.10
CA ILE A 92 -13.69 -5.39 -10.04
C ILE A 92 -13.15 -4.69 -11.29
N TYR A 93 -12.14 -3.83 -11.13
CA TYR A 93 -11.54 -3.08 -12.22
C TYR A 93 -10.03 -2.88 -12.02
N ASP A 94 -9.29 -2.88 -13.13
CA ASP A 94 -7.88 -2.53 -13.20
C ASP A 94 -7.65 -1.63 -14.41
N SER A 95 -7.26 -0.37 -14.15
CA SER A 95 -7.13 0.67 -15.17
C SER A 95 -5.99 0.43 -16.16
N HIS A 96 -5.07 -0.49 -15.87
CA HIS A 96 -4.07 -0.91 -16.85
C HIS A 96 -4.66 -1.84 -17.92
N SER A 97 -5.57 -2.72 -17.50
CA SER A 97 -6.17 -3.75 -18.37
C SER A 97 -7.54 -3.37 -18.95
N GLY A 98 -8.16 -2.33 -18.39
CA GLY A 98 -9.53 -1.92 -18.72
C GLY A 98 -9.69 -1.29 -20.10
N ALA A 99 -10.87 -1.48 -20.68
CA ALA A 99 -11.27 -0.89 -21.97
C ALA A 99 -11.45 0.65 -21.91
N SER A 100 -11.67 1.21 -20.72
CA SER A 100 -11.96 2.63 -20.48
C SER A 100 -10.75 3.46 -20.05
N GLY A 101 -9.55 2.86 -19.99
CA GLY A 101 -8.32 3.58 -19.62
C GLY A 101 -8.32 4.05 -18.17
N PRO A 102 -7.93 5.31 -17.86
CA PRO A 102 -7.78 5.82 -16.49
C PRO A 102 -9.11 6.10 -15.78
N GLU A 103 -10.22 5.59 -16.32
CA GLU A 103 -11.59 5.82 -15.87
C GLU A 103 -12.31 4.50 -15.62
N TYR A 104 -13.25 4.48 -14.67
CA TYR A 104 -14.18 3.40 -14.43
C TYR A 104 -15.57 3.99 -14.22
N ASP A 105 -16.56 3.38 -14.87
CA ASP A 105 -17.97 3.70 -14.73
C ASP A 105 -18.72 2.38 -14.52
N GLY A 106 -19.45 2.27 -13.41
CA GLY A 106 -20.22 1.05 -13.16
C GLY A 106 -21.16 1.14 -11.98
N LEU A 107 -22.15 0.25 -11.97
CA LEU A 107 -23.08 0.09 -10.86
C LEU A 107 -22.46 -0.75 -9.74
N THR A 108 -22.71 -0.36 -8.50
CA THR A 108 -22.25 -1.09 -7.32
C THR A 108 -23.15 -2.31 -7.07
N ASP A 109 -22.64 -3.52 -7.26
CA ASP A 109 -23.47 -4.73 -7.06
C ASP A 109 -23.65 -5.12 -5.59
N ALA A 110 -22.75 -4.64 -4.72
CA ALA A 110 -22.75 -4.97 -3.30
C ALA A 110 -22.66 -3.73 -2.40
N SER A 111 -23.31 -3.79 -1.23
CA SER A 111 -23.08 -2.83 -0.16
C SER A 111 -21.87 -3.24 0.66
N GLY A 112 -21.02 -2.29 1.05
CA GLY A 112 -19.86 -2.54 1.90
C GLY A 112 -18.70 -1.58 1.63
N THR A 113 -17.53 -1.92 2.18
CA THR A 113 -16.31 -1.11 2.04
C THR A 113 -15.56 -1.49 0.77
N TYR A 114 -15.52 -0.57 -0.20
CA TYR A 114 -14.71 -0.71 -1.40
C TYR A 114 -13.29 -0.20 -1.13
N GLU A 115 -12.32 -0.69 -1.91
CA GLU A 115 -10.93 -0.25 -1.83
C GLU A 115 -10.40 0.14 -3.21
N ILE A 116 -9.92 1.38 -3.36
CA ILE A 116 -9.13 1.82 -4.50
C ILE A 116 -7.65 1.72 -4.14
N ARG A 117 -6.87 1.08 -5.01
CA ARG A 117 -5.42 1.01 -4.92
C ARG A 117 -4.81 1.83 -6.04
N VAL A 118 -3.98 2.81 -5.72
CA VAL A 118 -3.20 3.57 -6.70
C VAL A 118 -1.74 3.15 -6.56
N PHE A 119 -1.12 2.75 -7.66
CA PHE A 119 0.27 2.27 -7.71
C PHE A 119 0.90 2.54 -9.08
N LEU A 120 2.22 2.36 -9.18
CA LEU A 120 2.95 2.53 -10.44
C LEU A 120 3.04 1.19 -11.18
N LEU A 121 2.59 1.14 -12.44
CA LEU A 121 2.67 -0.05 -13.28
C LEU A 121 4.12 -0.48 -13.56
N ARG A 122 5.00 0.49 -13.78
CA ARG A 122 6.42 0.28 -14.07
C ARG A 122 7.27 1.19 -13.20
N ALA A 123 7.50 0.78 -11.96
CA ALA A 123 8.57 1.32 -11.14
C ALA A 123 9.88 0.63 -11.52
N GLN A 124 10.84 1.37 -12.09
CA GLN A 124 12.13 0.78 -12.53
C GLN A 124 13.00 0.39 -11.33
N THR A 125 12.96 1.20 -10.26
CA THR A 125 13.72 1.01 -9.02
C THR A 125 13.02 1.71 -7.85
N ALA A 126 13.38 1.36 -6.62
CA ALA A 126 12.92 2.06 -5.42
C ALA A 126 13.29 3.56 -5.40
N GLN A 127 14.33 3.95 -6.17
CA GLN A 127 14.83 5.32 -6.30
C GLN A 127 14.13 6.13 -7.40
N SER A 128 13.22 5.53 -8.16
CA SER A 128 12.48 6.25 -9.20
C SER A 128 11.68 7.42 -8.59
N ALA A 129 11.52 8.51 -9.34
CA ALA A 129 10.76 9.65 -8.83
C ALA A 129 9.29 9.27 -8.56
N PRO A 130 8.69 9.71 -7.44
CA PRO A 130 7.26 9.59 -7.20
C PRO A 130 6.46 10.31 -8.28
N ALA A 131 5.32 9.75 -8.65
CA ALA A 131 4.42 10.33 -9.64
C ALA A 131 3.24 11.05 -8.95
N PRO A 132 2.88 12.27 -9.37
CA PRO A 132 1.67 12.94 -8.91
C PRO A 132 0.42 12.26 -9.48
N PHE A 133 -0.71 12.38 -8.78
CA PHE A 133 -2.02 12.02 -9.32
C PHE A 133 -3.13 12.81 -8.63
N THR A 134 -4.28 12.86 -9.27
CA THR A 134 -5.56 13.28 -8.69
C THR A 134 -6.55 12.14 -8.92
N LEU A 135 -7.09 11.60 -7.82
CA LEU A 135 -8.12 10.59 -7.85
C LEU A 135 -9.48 11.28 -7.66
N SER A 136 -10.34 11.20 -8.66
CA SER A 136 -11.74 11.60 -8.57
C SER A 136 -12.61 10.39 -8.30
N LEU A 137 -13.52 10.54 -7.34
CA LEU A 137 -14.59 9.60 -7.04
C LEU A 137 -15.90 10.35 -7.03
N MET A 138 -16.82 9.98 -7.91
CA MET A 138 -18.17 10.54 -7.98
C MET A 138 -19.21 9.43 -7.79
N LEU A 139 -20.23 9.75 -7.00
CA LEU A 139 -21.40 8.90 -6.78
C LEU A 139 -22.67 9.61 -7.22
N ASP A 140 -23.49 8.91 -7.99
CA ASP A 140 -24.85 9.33 -8.38
C ASP A 140 -25.93 8.48 -7.69
#